data_AF-A0A7C5U1R8-F1
#
_entry.id   AF-A0A7C5U1R8-F1
#
_cell.length_a   1.000
_cell.length_b   1.000
_cell.length_c   1.000
_cell.angle_alpha   90.00
_cell.angle_beta   90.00
_cell.angle_gamma   90.00
#
_symmetry.space_group_name_H-M   'P 1'
#
loop_
_entity.id
_entity.type
_entity.pdbx_description
1 polymer ?
#
loop_
_entity_poly.entity_id
_entity_poly.type
_entity_poly.pdbx_seq_one_letter_code
_entity_poly.pdbx_strand_id
1 'polypeptide(L)'
;MRFCIHCGRELPREQLIQGYCIDCFNEHVGVFEHKPLLSVVICPKCFSWLFRGEWLAPADMRDVVRTIGFSELSKSVRSVLELVDLDVIDIEQEDSNLKATLRLHLRTETAVFTTVEEVYGAIKYKACPRCVARSAGKYTHLVQIRFTKKSPPPRIVEELKDLLQRLLPQSSVVDVKYSESGLDLELDDATIAKRVVQAITREYSAKLITTFKATRFNHRKGAWQGVVTYSLRIPVLEKGELVIYRKSLYVVEDVKRNRVVLYNLSSSTREEASLSAYWIGELKCPSRVEVERYVVKSVENGRIIAVSESTKSELIIRRKHNTPQLGVGSTVFLIKADNIETIVIGEVNLSR
;
A
#
# COMPACT_ATOMS: atom_id res chain seq x y z
N MET A 1 2.68 -65.50 -15.71
CA MET A 1 3.43 -64.97 -14.55
C MET A 1 4.92 -65.09 -14.85
N ARG A 2 5.75 -64.18 -14.32
CA ARG A 2 7.22 -64.26 -14.40
C ARG A 2 7.78 -64.15 -12.98
N PHE A 3 9.03 -64.54 -12.80
CA PHE A 3 9.73 -64.40 -11.51
C PHE A 3 10.69 -63.21 -11.55
N CYS A 4 10.87 -62.56 -10.40
CA CYS A 4 11.94 -61.60 -10.21
C CYS A 4 13.30 -62.30 -10.29
N ILE A 5 14.24 -61.79 -11.10
CA ILE A 5 15.55 -62.44 -11.31
C ILE A 5 16.45 -62.46 -10.07
N HIS A 6 16.19 -61.59 -9.09
CA HIS A 6 16.96 -61.52 -7.84
C HIS A 6 16.35 -62.39 -6.71
N CYS A 7 15.11 -62.11 -6.29
CA CYS A 7 14.48 -62.80 -5.15
C CYS A 7 13.60 -64.01 -5.52
N GLY A 8 13.39 -64.30 -6.80
CA GLY A 8 12.57 -65.43 -7.26
C GLY A 8 11.05 -65.26 -7.08
N ARG A 9 10.56 -64.13 -6.52
CA ARG A 9 9.13 -63.88 -6.31
C ARG A 9 8.37 -63.90 -7.64
N GLU A 10 7.31 -64.70 -7.71
CA GLU A 10 6.40 -64.72 -8.87
C GLU A 10 5.47 -63.51 -8.85
N LEU A 11 5.48 -62.75 -9.94
CA LEU A 11 4.70 -61.52 -10.10
C LEU A 11 4.11 -61.46 -11.52
N PRO A 12 3.01 -60.71 -11.71
CA PRO A 12 2.55 -60.29 -13.03
C PRO A 12 3.68 -59.55 -13.78
N ARG A 13 3.70 -59.66 -15.12
CA ARG A 13 4.77 -59.06 -15.93
C ARG A 13 4.82 -57.55 -15.76
N GLU A 14 3.67 -56.96 -15.51
CA GLU A 14 3.41 -55.53 -15.34
C GLU A 14 4.01 -54.98 -14.04
N GLN A 15 4.36 -55.86 -13.08
CA GLN A 15 4.98 -55.47 -11.81
C GLN A 15 6.51 -55.68 -11.79
N LEU A 16 7.08 -56.07 -12.94
CA LEU A 16 8.52 -56.26 -13.08
C LEU A 16 9.15 -55.11 -13.86
N ILE A 17 10.17 -54.49 -13.26
CA ILE A 17 10.97 -53.43 -13.87
C ILE A 17 12.26 -54.07 -14.38
N GLN A 18 12.40 -54.21 -15.69
CA GLN A 18 13.55 -54.88 -16.32
C GLN A 18 13.85 -56.30 -15.74
N GLY A 19 12.82 -57.01 -15.26
CA GLY A 19 12.95 -58.34 -14.67
C GLY A 19 13.12 -58.38 -13.14
N TYR A 20 13.20 -57.22 -12.47
CA TYR A 20 13.23 -57.12 -11.00
C TYR A 20 11.84 -56.76 -10.45
N CYS A 21 11.50 -57.23 -9.24
CA CYS A 21 10.41 -56.62 -8.48
C CYS A 21 10.82 -55.22 -8.01
N ILE A 22 9.85 -54.39 -7.62
CA ILE A 22 10.08 -53.00 -7.16
C ILE A 22 11.10 -52.96 -6.00
N ASP A 23 10.96 -53.88 -5.03
CA ASP A 23 11.86 -53.95 -3.86
C ASP A 23 13.32 -54.18 -4.29
N CYS A 24 13.58 -55.23 -5.08
CA CYS A 24 14.93 -55.56 -5.56
C CYS A 24 15.48 -54.53 -6.55
N PHE A 25 14.60 -53.88 -7.32
CA PHE A 25 15.00 -52.79 -8.22
C PHE A 25 15.52 -51.59 -7.41
N ASN A 26 14.80 -51.17 -6.38
CA ASN A 26 15.23 -50.06 -5.52
C ASN A 26 16.53 -50.38 -4.78
N GLU A 27 16.65 -51.60 -4.24
CA GLU A 27 17.80 -52.01 -3.43
C GLU A 27 19.09 -52.18 -4.25
N HIS A 28 19.01 -52.82 -5.42
CA HIS A 28 20.21 -53.23 -6.16
C HIS A 28 20.49 -52.40 -7.43
N VAL A 29 19.48 -51.72 -7.98
CA VAL A 29 19.61 -50.92 -9.21
C VAL A 29 19.49 -49.42 -8.93
N GLY A 30 18.56 -49.05 -8.04
CA GLY A 30 18.23 -47.67 -7.70
C GLY A 30 17.48 -46.93 -8.81
N VAL A 31 16.74 -45.89 -8.43
CA VAL A 31 15.88 -45.13 -9.37
C VAL A 31 16.61 -44.07 -10.19
N PHE A 32 17.79 -43.66 -9.76
CA PHE A 32 18.60 -42.63 -10.42
C PHE A 32 19.80 -43.26 -11.14
N GLU A 33 20.16 -42.73 -12.31
CA GLU A 33 21.44 -43.06 -12.95
C GLU A 33 22.62 -42.46 -12.18
N HIS A 34 22.42 -41.22 -11.72
CA HIS A 34 23.31 -40.49 -10.85
C HIS A 34 22.43 -39.67 -9.91
N LYS A 35 22.62 -39.78 -8.60
CA LYS A 35 21.87 -38.95 -7.64
C LYS A 35 22.33 -37.50 -7.78
N PRO A 36 21.48 -36.56 -8.25
CA PRO A 36 21.91 -35.19 -8.45
C PRO A 36 22.01 -34.46 -7.11
N LEU A 37 22.90 -33.48 -7.03
CA LEU A 37 22.96 -32.55 -5.91
C LEU A 37 21.99 -31.38 -6.16
N LEU A 38 21.04 -31.17 -5.25
CA LEU A 38 20.11 -30.05 -5.36
C LEU A 38 20.84 -28.73 -5.10
N SER A 39 20.76 -27.80 -6.03
CA SER A 39 21.33 -26.46 -5.87
C SER A 39 20.21 -25.44 -5.67
N VAL A 40 20.01 -25.00 -4.43
CA VAL A 40 19.03 -23.96 -4.08
C VAL A 40 19.75 -22.63 -4.01
N VAL A 41 19.22 -21.57 -4.65
CA VAL A 41 19.81 -20.23 -4.58
C VAL A 41 18.80 -19.26 -3.99
N ILE A 42 19.16 -18.62 -2.88
CA ILE A 42 18.26 -17.74 -2.10
C ILE A 42 18.91 -16.36 -1.92
N CYS A 43 18.09 -15.31 -1.99
CA CYS A 43 18.52 -13.95 -1.66
C CYS A 43 18.55 -13.77 -0.14
N PRO A 44 19.71 -13.42 0.45
CA PRO A 44 19.81 -13.23 1.91
C PRO A 44 19.05 -11.98 2.42
N LYS A 45 18.62 -11.09 1.52
CA LYS A 45 17.97 -9.81 1.89
C LYS A 45 16.44 -9.89 1.88
N CYS A 46 15.86 -10.64 0.96
CA CYS A 46 14.40 -10.72 0.81
C CYS A 46 13.87 -12.15 0.71
N PHE A 47 14.73 -13.17 0.78
CA PHE A 47 14.37 -14.59 0.69
C PHE A 47 13.72 -15.03 -0.63
N SER A 48 13.72 -14.18 -1.66
CA SER A 48 13.40 -14.62 -3.03
C SER A 48 14.38 -15.70 -3.46
N TRP A 49 13.93 -16.66 -4.26
CA TRP A 49 14.76 -17.79 -4.71
C TRP A 49 14.82 -17.85 -6.24
N LEU A 50 15.90 -18.42 -6.77
CA LEU A 50 16.13 -18.51 -8.22
C LEU A 50 15.66 -19.87 -8.75
N PHE A 51 14.79 -19.84 -9.76
CA PHE A 51 14.36 -21.03 -10.48
C PHE A 51 14.39 -20.76 -11.98
N ARG A 52 15.09 -21.62 -12.74
CA ARG A 52 15.20 -21.55 -14.21
C ARG A 52 15.52 -20.13 -14.76
N GLY A 53 16.36 -19.39 -14.05
CA GLY A 53 16.78 -18.04 -14.44
C GLY A 53 15.87 -16.90 -13.97
N GLU A 54 14.75 -17.20 -13.31
CA GLU A 54 13.82 -16.21 -12.76
C GLU A 54 13.85 -16.19 -11.23
N TRP A 55 13.73 -15.00 -10.65
CA TRP A 55 13.63 -14.83 -9.20
C TRP A 55 12.17 -14.84 -8.77
N LEU A 56 11.80 -15.86 -8.01
CA LEU A 56 10.45 -16.07 -7.50
C LEU A 56 10.30 -15.46 -6.09
N ALA A 57 9.05 -15.17 -5.72
CA ALA A 57 8.72 -14.65 -4.41
C ALA A 57 9.15 -15.63 -3.31
N PRO A 58 9.41 -15.15 -2.07
CA PRO A 58 9.70 -16.02 -0.94
C PRO A 58 8.62 -17.08 -0.78
N ALA A 59 9.05 -18.31 -0.55
CA ALA A 59 8.20 -19.47 -0.37
C ALA A 59 8.76 -20.34 0.74
N ASP A 60 7.94 -21.26 1.25
CA ASP A 60 8.41 -22.26 2.21
C ASP A 60 9.53 -23.12 1.59
N MET A 61 10.53 -23.48 2.38
CA MET A 61 11.66 -24.29 1.90
C MET A 61 11.17 -25.62 1.29
N ARG A 62 10.10 -26.20 1.82
CA ARG A 62 9.47 -27.40 1.29
C ARG A 62 9.00 -27.24 -0.14
N ASP A 63 8.35 -26.12 -0.47
CA ASP A 63 7.88 -25.83 -1.83
C ASP A 63 9.04 -25.57 -2.80
N VAL A 64 10.08 -24.87 -2.31
CA VAL A 64 11.31 -24.63 -3.06
C VAL A 64 11.99 -25.95 -3.41
N VAL A 65 12.18 -26.83 -2.42
CA VAL A 65 12.78 -28.15 -2.60
C VAL A 65 11.91 -29.05 -3.48
N ARG A 66 10.58 -29.03 -3.31
CA ARG A 66 9.66 -29.78 -4.20
C ARG A 66 9.84 -29.35 -5.65
N THR A 67 9.86 -28.05 -5.90
CA THR A 67 9.92 -27.49 -7.26
C THR A 67 11.27 -27.75 -7.93
N ILE A 68 12.37 -27.50 -7.22
CA ILE A 68 13.74 -27.75 -7.71
C ILE A 68 13.96 -29.26 -7.85
N GLY A 69 13.60 -30.02 -6.82
CA GLY A 69 13.69 -31.48 -6.77
C GLY A 69 12.98 -32.11 -7.96
N PHE A 70 11.71 -31.77 -8.21
CA PHE A 70 10.99 -32.31 -9.37
C PHE A 70 11.67 -31.97 -10.70
N SER A 71 12.13 -30.72 -10.87
CA SER A 71 12.82 -30.27 -12.10
C SER A 71 14.16 -30.95 -12.34
N GLU A 72 14.95 -31.20 -11.31
CA GLU A 72 16.29 -31.78 -11.45
C GLU A 72 16.26 -33.31 -11.41
N LEU A 73 15.46 -33.89 -10.52
CA LEU A 73 15.35 -35.34 -10.37
C LEU A 73 14.72 -35.99 -11.60
N SER A 74 13.73 -35.35 -12.22
CA SER A 74 13.11 -35.83 -13.48
C SER A 74 14.10 -35.98 -14.63
N LYS A 75 15.25 -35.30 -14.61
CA LYS A 75 16.32 -35.45 -15.61
C LYS A 75 17.31 -36.57 -15.28
N SER A 76 17.32 -37.02 -14.03
CA SER A 76 18.30 -37.98 -13.49
C SER A 76 17.72 -39.38 -13.22
N VAL A 77 16.39 -39.50 -13.21
CA VAL A 77 15.72 -40.80 -13.14
C VAL A 77 16.11 -41.64 -14.35
N ARG A 78 16.30 -42.95 -14.13
CA ARG A 78 16.62 -43.90 -15.21
C ARG A 78 15.56 -43.84 -16.30
N SER A 79 15.96 -43.99 -17.56
CA SER A 79 15.08 -43.88 -18.75
C SER A 79 13.86 -44.81 -18.74
N VAL A 80 13.89 -45.90 -17.98
CA VAL A 80 12.75 -46.82 -17.79
C VAL A 80 11.69 -46.30 -16.79
N LEU A 81 11.95 -45.15 -16.16
CA LEU A 81 11.11 -44.53 -15.15
C LEU A 81 10.74 -43.10 -15.56
N GLU A 82 9.51 -42.72 -15.26
CA GLU A 82 9.02 -41.35 -15.34
C GLU A 82 8.68 -40.86 -13.92
N LEU A 83 9.22 -39.71 -13.53
CA LEU A 83 8.83 -39.04 -12.28
C LEU A 83 7.51 -38.28 -12.50
N VAL A 84 6.45 -38.77 -11.87
CA VAL A 84 5.09 -38.22 -12.02
C VAL A 84 4.82 -37.12 -11.01
N ASP A 85 5.21 -37.35 -9.76
CA ASP A 85 5.06 -36.39 -8.66
C ASP A 85 6.11 -36.65 -7.58
N LEU A 86 6.24 -35.70 -6.66
CA LEU A 86 7.21 -35.72 -5.58
C LEU A 86 6.63 -35.05 -4.34
N ASP A 87 6.67 -35.74 -3.22
CA ASP A 87 6.39 -35.16 -1.91
C ASP A 87 7.67 -35.06 -1.09
N VAL A 88 7.85 -33.92 -0.44
CA VAL A 88 8.91 -33.76 0.56
C VAL A 88 8.41 -34.40 1.85
N ILE A 89 9.19 -35.28 2.47
CA ILE A 89 8.87 -35.85 3.79
C ILE A 89 9.54 -35.00 4.86
N ASP A 90 10.83 -34.77 4.71
CA ASP A 90 11.65 -34.05 5.69
C ASP A 90 12.76 -33.24 5.01
N ILE A 91 13.21 -32.19 5.69
CA ILE A 91 14.32 -31.34 5.27
C ILE A 91 15.21 -31.08 6.48
N GLU A 92 16.43 -31.60 6.41
CA GLU A 92 17.51 -31.28 7.34
C GLU A 92 18.40 -30.20 6.70
N GLN A 93 18.59 -29.08 7.38
CA GLN A 93 19.47 -28.00 6.94
C GLN A 93 20.52 -27.71 8.01
N GLU A 94 21.79 -27.78 7.63
CA GLU A 94 22.92 -27.38 8.46
C GLU A 94 23.79 -26.40 7.67
N ASP A 95 23.84 -25.14 8.11
CA ASP A 95 24.43 -24.02 7.37
C ASP A 95 23.91 -23.92 5.91
N SER A 96 24.80 -24.18 4.96
CA SER A 96 24.53 -24.21 3.52
C SER A 96 24.27 -25.62 3.00
N ASN A 97 24.39 -26.67 3.81
CA ASN A 97 24.09 -28.03 3.40
C ASN A 97 22.61 -28.33 3.57
N LEU A 98 22.07 -29.08 2.61
CA LEU A 98 20.67 -29.47 2.56
C LEU A 98 20.61 -30.98 2.37
N LYS A 99 19.83 -31.66 3.21
CA LYS A 99 19.43 -33.05 3.00
C LYS A 99 17.91 -33.10 2.99
N ALA A 100 17.35 -33.66 1.93
CA ALA A 100 15.90 -33.77 1.76
C ALA A 100 15.51 -35.24 1.61
N THR A 101 14.54 -35.68 2.40
CA THR A 101 13.94 -37.00 2.31
C THR A 101 12.67 -36.87 1.47
N LEU A 102 12.63 -37.53 0.32
CA LEU A 102 11.61 -37.31 -0.71
C LEU A 102 10.85 -38.61 -1.00
N ARG A 103 9.52 -38.55 -1.06
CA ARG A 103 8.69 -39.62 -1.63
C ARG A 103 8.50 -39.34 -3.11
N LEU A 104 9.01 -40.23 -3.94
CA LEU A 104 8.91 -40.16 -5.38
C LEU A 104 7.74 -41.00 -5.85
N HIS A 105 6.89 -40.42 -6.70
CA HIS A 105 5.83 -41.15 -7.41
C HIS A 105 6.32 -41.44 -8.82
N LEU A 106 6.66 -42.70 -9.09
CA LEU A 106 7.31 -43.14 -10.32
C LEU A 106 6.36 -43.98 -11.16
N ARG A 107 6.48 -43.86 -12.47
CA ARG A 107 5.74 -44.64 -13.44
C ARG A 107 6.70 -45.39 -14.37
N THR A 108 6.39 -46.65 -14.63
CA THR A 108 6.96 -47.44 -15.72
C THR A 108 5.92 -47.57 -16.82
N GLU A 109 6.26 -48.21 -17.94
CA GLU A 109 5.29 -48.51 -19.00
C GLU A 109 4.04 -49.26 -18.50
N THR A 110 4.13 -49.98 -17.38
CA THR A 110 3.12 -50.94 -16.95
C THR A 110 2.63 -50.78 -15.51
N ALA A 111 3.30 -49.98 -14.68
CA ALA A 111 2.92 -49.78 -13.29
C ALA A 111 3.30 -48.39 -12.74
N VAL A 112 2.65 -48.01 -11.65
CA VAL A 112 3.01 -46.85 -10.83
C VAL A 112 3.40 -47.36 -9.45
N PHE A 113 4.46 -46.80 -8.89
CA PHE A 113 4.94 -47.15 -7.55
C PHE A 113 5.53 -45.92 -6.85
N THR A 114 5.74 -46.05 -5.54
CA THR A 114 6.41 -45.01 -4.75
C THR A 114 7.67 -45.55 -4.11
N THR A 115 8.67 -44.68 -3.96
CA THR A 115 9.88 -44.96 -3.19
C THR A 115 10.28 -43.74 -2.37
N VAL A 116 11.06 -43.95 -1.32
CA VAL A 116 11.62 -42.88 -0.50
C VAL A 116 13.12 -42.80 -0.75
N GLU A 117 13.59 -41.60 -1.11
CA GLU A 117 14.99 -41.35 -1.42
C GLU A 117 15.51 -40.14 -0.65
N GLU A 118 16.72 -40.26 -0.12
CA GLU A 118 17.46 -39.13 0.42
C GLU A 118 18.27 -38.46 -0.69
N VAL A 119 18.14 -37.15 -0.81
CA VAL A 119 18.86 -36.32 -1.78
C VAL A 119 19.59 -35.20 -1.04
N TYR A 120 20.85 -35.02 -1.40
CA TYR A 120 21.72 -33.99 -0.82
C TYR A 120 21.79 -32.77 -1.73
N GLY A 121 22.12 -31.62 -1.15
CA GLY A 121 22.17 -30.36 -1.85
C GLY A 121 22.86 -29.27 -1.07
N ALA A 122 22.91 -28.09 -1.68
CA ALA A 122 23.46 -26.90 -1.06
C ALA A 122 22.61 -25.65 -1.32
N ILE A 123 22.52 -24.79 -0.31
CA ILE A 123 21.92 -23.46 -0.37
C ILE A 123 23.03 -22.44 -0.63
N LYS A 124 22.94 -21.77 -1.76
CA LYS A 124 23.82 -20.66 -2.16
C LYS A 124 23.12 -19.33 -1.93
N TYR A 125 23.74 -18.46 -1.15
CA TYR A 125 23.22 -17.11 -0.92
C TYR A 125 23.71 -16.14 -1.98
N LYS A 126 22.77 -15.54 -2.73
CA LYS A 126 23.07 -14.55 -3.77
C LYS A 126 22.04 -13.44 -3.76
N ALA A 127 22.48 -12.19 -3.66
CA ALA A 127 21.56 -11.05 -3.71
C ALA A 127 20.81 -11.01 -5.06
N CYS A 128 19.48 -10.90 -5.01
CA CYS A 128 18.67 -10.82 -6.22
C CYS A 128 18.84 -9.44 -6.90
N PRO A 129 18.56 -9.33 -8.22
CA PRO A 129 18.69 -8.09 -8.96
C PRO A 129 17.92 -6.92 -8.34
N ARG A 130 16.76 -7.20 -7.72
CA ARG A 130 15.95 -6.19 -7.03
C ARG A 130 16.66 -5.63 -5.80
N CYS A 131 17.17 -6.48 -4.91
CA CYS A 131 17.90 -6.03 -3.73
C CYS A 131 19.23 -5.36 -4.08
N VAL A 132 19.90 -5.79 -5.15
CA VAL A 132 21.10 -5.10 -5.67
C VAL A 132 20.74 -3.71 -6.17
N ALA A 133 19.69 -3.57 -6.98
CA ALA A 133 19.22 -2.29 -7.50
C ALA A 133 18.83 -1.33 -6.37
N ARG A 134 18.10 -1.81 -5.35
CA ARG A 134 17.77 -1.03 -4.15
C ARG A 134 19.00 -0.52 -3.41
N SER A 135 20.00 -1.39 -3.21
CA SER A 135 21.24 -0.99 -2.53
C SER A 135 22.02 0.06 -3.32
N ALA A 136 21.78 0.17 -4.63
CA ALA A 136 22.31 1.21 -5.51
C ALA A 136 21.38 2.44 -5.64
N GLY A 137 20.34 2.56 -4.82
CA GLY A 137 19.40 3.69 -4.83
C GLY A 137 18.40 3.68 -6.01
N LYS A 138 18.23 2.57 -6.73
CA LYS A 138 17.27 2.48 -7.82
C LYS A 138 15.87 2.15 -7.29
N TYR A 139 14.92 3.02 -7.59
CA TYR A 139 13.50 2.84 -7.31
C TYR A 139 12.69 2.73 -8.60
N THR A 140 11.49 2.15 -8.50
CA THR A 140 10.55 2.00 -9.62
C THR A 140 9.25 2.77 -9.36
N HIS A 141 9.01 3.18 -8.12
CA HIS A 141 7.82 3.90 -7.71
C HIS A 141 8.24 5.07 -6.81
N LEU A 142 7.73 6.26 -7.10
CA LEU A 142 7.94 7.48 -6.32
C LEU A 142 6.59 7.94 -5.78
N VAL A 143 6.42 8.00 -4.47
CA VAL A 143 5.21 8.54 -3.83
C VAL A 143 5.55 9.90 -3.23
N GLN A 144 5.04 10.96 -3.85
CA GLN A 144 5.25 12.34 -3.43
C GLN A 144 4.03 12.81 -2.66
N ILE A 145 4.19 13.04 -1.35
CA ILE A 145 3.12 13.50 -0.47
C ILE A 145 3.34 14.98 -0.21
N ARG A 146 2.34 15.81 -0.51
CA ARG A 146 2.36 17.27 -0.31
C ARG A 146 1.10 17.74 0.39
N PHE A 147 1.21 18.85 1.11
CA PHE A 147 0.09 19.50 1.76
C PHE A 147 -0.37 20.75 0.98
N THR A 148 -1.62 21.18 1.17
CA THR A 148 -2.11 22.44 0.59
C THR A 148 -1.48 23.66 1.27
N LYS A 149 -1.13 23.55 2.55
CA LYS A 149 -0.38 24.55 3.32
C LYS A 149 1.11 24.21 3.36
N LYS A 150 1.97 25.24 3.34
CA LYS A 150 3.44 25.06 3.43
C LYS A 150 3.86 24.48 4.78
N SER A 151 3.23 24.94 5.87
CA SER A 151 3.46 24.43 7.22
C SER A 151 2.19 23.71 7.67
N PRO A 152 2.09 22.38 7.50
CA PRO A 152 0.97 21.61 8.00
C PRO A 152 1.03 21.50 9.53
N PRO A 153 -0.13 21.34 10.22
CA PRO A 153 -0.17 21.06 11.65
C PRO A 153 0.69 19.84 12.02
N PRO A 154 1.52 19.91 13.09
CA PRO A 154 2.39 18.80 13.51
C PRO A 154 1.62 17.50 13.70
N ARG A 155 0.39 17.58 14.21
CA ARG A 155 -0.50 16.44 14.40
C ARG A 155 -0.70 15.61 13.12
N ILE A 156 -0.99 16.25 11.99
CA ILE A 156 -1.23 15.55 10.71
C ILE A 156 0.05 14.87 10.23
N VAL A 157 1.21 15.51 10.45
CA VAL A 157 2.52 14.96 10.07
C VAL A 157 2.84 13.71 10.88
N GLU A 158 2.62 13.72 12.20
CA GLU A 158 2.82 12.55 13.05
C GLU A 158 1.84 11.42 12.73
N GLU A 159 0.55 11.72 12.55
CA GLU A 159 -0.45 10.72 12.12
C GLU A 159 -0.06 10.05 10.78
N LEU A 160 0.49 10.84 9.83
CA LEU A 160 0.97 10.32 8.57
C LEU A 160 2.21 9.43 8.75
N LYS A 161 3.16 9.81 9.60
CA LYS A 161 4.34 8.98 9.92
C LYS A 161 3.91 7.64 10.51
N ASP A 162 2.98 7.64 11.46
CA ASP A 162 2.44 6.43 12.08
C ASP A 162 1.72 5.54 11.06
N LEU A 163 1.00 6.14 10.10
CA LEU A 163 0.40 5.40 8.99
C LEU A 163 1.47 4.76 8.11
N LEU A 164 2.52 5.50 7.73
CA LEU A 164 3.58 4.99 6.89
C LEU A 164 4.36 3.86 7.57
N GLN A 165 4.69 3.99 8.86
CA GLN A 165 5.38 2.94 9.63
C GLN A 165 4.58 1.62 9.67
N ARG A 166 3.24 1.69 9.75
CA ARG A 166 2.37 0.50 9.74
C ARG A 166 2.25 -0.15 8.37
N LEU A 167 2.38 0.62 7.29
CA LEU A 167 2.15 0.15 5.93
C LEU A 167 3.43 -0.30 5.22
N LEU A 168 4.57 0.28 5.59
CA LEU A 168 5.84 0.05 4.91
C LEU A 168 6.66 -1.02 5.65
N PRO A 169 6.88 -2.20 5.04
CA PRO A 169 7.97 -3.05 5.48
C PRO A 169 9.29 -2.34 5.16
N GLN A 170 10.23 -2.32 6.12
CA GLN A 170 11.57 -1.74 5.94
C GLN A 170 12.27 -2.30 4.69
N SER A 171 11.96 -3.54 4.33
CA SER A 171 12.47 -4.23 3.14
C SER A 171 11.88 -3.76 1.81
N SER A 172 11.12 -2.67 1.73
CA SER A 172 10.59 -2.13 0.46
C SER A 172 10.86 -0.63 0.26
N VAL A 173 11.40 0.04 1.29
CA VAL A 173 11.81 1.45 1.23
C VAL A 173 13.21 1.53 0.64
N VAL A 174 13.37 2.32 -0.42
CA VAL A 174 14.68 2.65 -1.00
C VAL A 174 15.26 3.87 -0.29
N ASP A 175 14.46 4.94 -0.19
CA ASP A 175 14.84 6.19 0.48
C ASP A 175 13.59 6.98 0.91
N VAL A 176 13.75 7.88 1.89
CA VAL A 176 12.73 8.83 2.34
C VAL A 176 13.34 10.23 2.40
N LYS A 177 12.86 11.13 1.55
CA LYS A 177 13.32 12.52 1.49
C LYS A 177 12.28 13.46 2.07
N TYR A 178 12.66 14.20 3.09
CA TYR A 178 11.79 15.19 3.74
C TYR A 178 11.98 16.59 3.13
N SER A 179 10.90 17.36 3.08
CA SER A 179 10.87 18.77 2.66
C SER A 179 9.91 19.55 3.56
N GLU A 180 9.98 20.88 3.54
CA GLU A 180 9.04 21.72 4.31
C GLU A 180 7.57 21.42 3.97
N SER A 181 7.29 21.14 2.69
CA SER A 181 5.93 20.97 2.16
C SER A 181 5.41 19.52 2.17
N GLY A 182 6.19 18.56 2.68
CA GLY A 182 5.85 17.14 2.67
C GLY A 182 7.07 16.24 2.47
N LEU A 183 6.87 15.05 1.89
CA LEU A 183 7.93 14.05 1.75
C LEU A 183 7.82 13.23 0.47
N ASP A 184 8.94 12.65 0.05
CA ASP A 184 9.05 11.75 -1.09
C ASP A 184 9.50 10.36 -0.61
N LEU A 185 8.72 9.33 -0.95
CA LEU A 185 9.03 7.92 -0.68
C LEU A 185 9.48 7.26 -1.99
N GLU A 186 10.71 6.76 -2.00
CA GLU A 186 11.25 5.96 -3.08
C GLU A 186 11.04 4.48 -2.76
N LEU A 187 10.30 3.77 -3.61
CA LEU A 187 9.89 2.38 -3.42
C LEU A 187 10.26 1.53 -4.64
N ASP A 188 10.54 0.26 -4.39
CA ASP A 188 10.83 -0.71 -5.45
C ASP A 188 9.73 -1.77 -5.66
N ASP A 189 8.63 -1.65 -4.92
CA ASP A 189 7.48 -2.54 -4.97
C ASP A 189 6.19 -1.83 -5.40
N ALA A 190 5.57 -2.31 -6.48
CA ALA A 190 4.33 -1.74 -6.98
C ALA A 190 3.14 -1.97 -6.02
N THR A 191 3.09 -3.13 -5.35
CA THR A 191 2.00 -3.50 -4.46
C THR A 191 2.05 -2.65 -3.20
N ILE A 192 3.24 -2.48 -2.61
CA ILE A 192 3.41 -1.60 -1.44
C ILE A 192 3.12 -0.14 -1.81
N ALA A 193 3.63 0.36 -2.95
CA ALA A 193 3.36 1.72 -3.39
C ALA A 193 1.85 1.98 -3.55
N LYS A 194 1.12 1.09 -4.22
CA LYS A 194 -0.34 1.19 -4.37
C LYS A 194 -1.07 1.15 -3.02
N ARG A 195 -0.65 0.27 -2.10
CA ARG A 195 -1.23 0.17 -0.76
C ARG A 195 -1.08 1.48 0.02
N VAL A 196 0.10 2.09 -0.01
CA VAL A 196 0.37 3.39 0.63
C VAL A 196 -0.50 4.48 0.00
N VAL A 197 -0.51 4.58 -1.34
CA VAL A 197 -1.29 5.58 -2.07
C VAL A 197 -2.78 5.48 -1.76
N GLN A 198 -3.34 4.28 -1.77
CA GLN A 198 -4.75 4.03 -1.46
C GLN A 198 -5.09 4.40 -0.01
N ALA A 199 -4.22 4.04 0.94
CA ALA A 199 -4.43 4.36 2.35
C ALA A 199 -4.46 5.87 2.58
N ILE A 200 -3.50 6.61 2.04
CA ILE A 200 -3.42 8.08 2.18
C ILE A 200 -4.62 8.76 1.49
N THR A 201 -4.96 8.32 0.27
CA THR A 201 -6.11 8.85 -0.48
C THR A 201 -7.41 8.67 0.31
N ARG A 202 -7.61 7.51 0.92
CA ARG A 202 -8.81 7.21 1.71
C ARG A 202 -8.85 7.97 3.03
N GLU A 203 -7.73 8.01 3.75
CA GLU A 203 -7.68 8.57 5.10
C GLU A 203 -7.71 10.10 5.11
N TYR A 204 -7.14 10.76 4.09
CA TYR A 204 -7.01 12.22 4.05
C TYR A 204 -7.74 12.87 2.87
N SER A 205 -8.56 12.12 2.13
CA SER A 205 -9.19 12.59 0.89
C SER A 205 -8.18 13.24 -0.07
N ALA A 206 -6.96 12.67 -0.14
CA ALA A 206 -5.88 13.27 -0.93
C ALA A 206 -6.21 13.24 -2.43
N LYS A 207 -5.83 14.29 -3.16
CA LYS A 207 -5.88 14.29 -4.62
C LYS A 207 -4.70 13.50 -5.17
N LEU A 208 -4.98 12.47 -5.98
CA LEU A 208 -3.98 11.62 -6.61
C LEU A 208 -3.82 11.95 -8.09
N ILE A 209 -2.57 12.14 -8.53
CA ILE A 209 -2.16 12.18 -9.94
C ILE A 209 -1.08 11.11 -10.14
N THR A 210 -1.22 10.28 -11.18
CA THR A 210 -0.24 9.24 -11.50
C THR A 210 0.41 9.53 -12.85
N THR A 211 1.74 9.44 -12.93
CA THR A 211 2.50 9.59 -14.17
C THR A 211 3.51 8.45 -14.32
N PHE A 212 3.99 8.22 -15.54
CA PHE A 212 4.99 7.20 -15.84
C PHE A 212 6.10 7.78 -16.71
N LYS A 213 7.35 7.62 -16.26
CA LYS A 213 8.55 7.97 -17.03
C LYS A 213 9.23 6.69 -17.49
N ALA A 214 9.13 6.38 -18.78
CA ALA A 214 9.84 5.27 -19.39
C ALA A 214 11.37 5.47 -19.34
N THR A 215 12.12 4.43 -18.98
CA THR A 215 13.58 4.45 -18.91
C THR A 215 14.23 3.38 -19.77
N ARG A 216 13.60 2.22 -19.94
CA ARG A 216 14.16 1.09 -20.70
C ARG A 216 13.06 0.22 -21.28
N PHE A 217 13.20 -0.22 -22.52
CA PHE A 217 12.31 -1.22 -23.09
C PHE A 217 12.78 -2.65 -22.76
N ASN A 218 11.87 -3.51 -22.28
CA ASN A 218 12.16 -4.91 -22.04
C ASN A 218 11.64 -5.77 -23.19
N HIS A 219 12.53 -6.13 -24.12
CA HIS A 219 12.20 -6.94 -25.29
C HIS A 219 11.58 -8.31 -24.95
N ARG A 220 11.97 -8.94 -23.84
CA ARG A 220 11.41 -10.24 -23.43
C ARG A 220 9.95 -10.13 -22.99
N LYS A 221 9.58 -9.03 -22.34
CA LYS A 221 8.22 -8.80 -21.82
C LYS A 221 7.35 -7.93 -22.75
N GLY A 222 7.92 -7.41 -23.83
CA GLY A 222 7.23 -6.47 -24.73
C GLY A 222 6.74 -5.20 -24.03
N ALA A 223 7.39 -4.79 -22.93
CA ALA A 223 6.88 -3.73 -22.06
C ALA A 223 7.96 -2.70 -21.69
N TRP A 224 7.55 -1.44 -21.59
CA TRP A 224 8.39 -0.36 -21.06
C TRP A 224 8.58 -0.52 -19.55
N GLN A 225 9.83 -0.43 -19.12
CA GLN A 225 10.23 -0.26 -17.73
C GLN A 225 10.54 1.20 -17.48
N GLY A 226 10.23 1.67 -16.27
CA GLY A 226 10.34 3.06 -15.91
C GLY A 226 9.98 3.32 -14.46
N VAL A 227 9.84 4.60 -14.14
CA VAL A 227 9.42 5.07 -12.82
C VAL A 227 7.96 5.50 -12.88
N VAL A 228 7.14 4.95 -12.01
CA VAL A 228 5.77 5.42 -11.77
C VAL A 228 5.81 6.46 -10.65
N THR A 229 5.29 7.66 -10.88
CA THR A 229 5.18 8.70 -9.86
C THR A 229 3.73 8.87 -9.45
N TYR A 230 3.48 8.79 -8.15
CA TYR A 230 2.21 9.10 -7.50
C TYR A 230 2.35 10.44 -6.78
N SER A 231 1.71 11.48 -7.30
CA SER A 231 1.63 12.79 -6.65
C SER A 231 0.34 12.87 -5.84
N LEU A 232 0.49 12.93 -4.52
CA LEU A 232 -0.58 13.04 -3.54
C LEU A 232 -0.58 14.45 -2.94
N ARG A 233 -1.74 15.11 -2.97
CA ARG A 233 -1.94 16.38 -2.28
C ARG A 233 -3.01 16.24 -1.21
N ILE A 234 -2.68 16.53 0.04
CA ILE A 234 -3.57 16.45 1.21
C ILE A 234 -4.15 17.84 1.50
N PRO A 235 -5.49 18.00 1.58
CA PRO A 235 -6.10 19.25 2.00
C PRO A 235 -5.89 19.43 3.50
N VAL A 236 -5.38 20.60 3.89
CA VAL A 236 -5.14 20.98 5.29
C VAL A 236 -6.05 22.14 5.65
N LEU A 237 -6.91 21.89 6.64
CA LEU A 237 -7.75 22.88 7.32
C LEU A 237 -7.46 22.81 8.81
N GLU A 238 -7.61 23.93 9.50
CA GLU A 238 -7.36 24.08 10.92
C GLU A 238 -8.60 24.57 11.66
N LYS A 239 -8.72 24.18 12.92
CA LYS A 239 -9.78 24.65 13.79
C LYS A 239 -9.71 26.18 13.92
N GLY A 240 -10.85 26.83 13.74
CA GLY A 240 -10.99 28.29 13.76
C GLY A 240 -10.90 28.94 12.38
N GLU A 241 -10.51 28.22 11.32
CA GLU A 241 -10.43 28.79 9.98
C GLU A 241 -11.81 29.07 9.39
N LEU A 242 -11.91 30.21 8.70
CA LEU A 242 -13.07 30.56 7.91
C LEU A 242 -13.03 29.82 6.56
N VAL A 243 -14.12 29.18 6.19
CA VAL A 243 -14.25 28.47 4.92
C VAL A 243 -15.60 28.77 4.27
N ILE A 244 -15.60 28.73 2.95
CA ILE A 244 -16.82 28.77 2.14
C ILE A 244 -17.17 27.33 1.81
N TYR A 245 -18.36 26.89 2.22
CA TYR A 245 -18.93 25.60 1.86
C TYR A 245 -20.29 25.79 1.20
N ARG A 246 -20.47 25.29 -0.03
CA ARG A 246 -21.74 25.38 -0.78
C ARG A 246 -22.36 26.78 -0.78
N LYS A 247 -21.52 27.80 -1.00
CA LYS A 247 -21.88 29.24 -1.05
C LYS A 247 -22.32 29.87 0.28
N SER A 248 -22.08 29.22 1.42
CA SER A 248 -22.27 29.80 2.75
C SER A 248 -20.95 29.84 3.53
N LEU A 249 -20.84 30.75 4.50
CA LEU A 249 -19.67 30.90 5.35
C LEU A 249 -19.77 30.04 6.60
N TYR A 250 -18.69 29.33 6.87
CA TYR A 250 -18.53 28.46 8.03
C TYR A 250 -17.21 28.71 8.72
N VAL A 251 -17.15 28.36 10.00
CA VAL A 251 -15.90 28.20 10.74
C VAL A 251 -15.63 26.71 10.93
N VAL A 252 -14.39 26.29 10.75
CA VAL A 252 -13.95 24.92 11.02
C VAL A 252 -13.92 24.69 12.53
N GLU A 253 -14.78 23.81 13.05
CA GLU A 253 -14.77 23.45 14.48
C GLU A 253 -13.79 22.30 14.77
N ASP A 254 -13.69 21.33 13.85
CA ASP A 254 -12.83 20.16 14.00
C ASP A 254 -12.52 19.53 12.64
N VAL A 255 -11.38 18.85 12.54
CA VAL A 255 -10.95 18.11 11.34
C VAL A 255 -10.57 16.70 11.75
N LYS A 256 -11.29 15.72 11.21
CA LYS A 256 -11.08 14.30 11.50
C LYS A 256 -10.80 13.54 10.22
N ARG A 257 -9.53 13.22 9.96
CA ARG A 257 -9.08 12.39 8.82
C ARG A 257 -9.60 12.89 7.47
N ASN A 258 -10.72 12.34 6.99
CA ASN A 258 -11.34 12.63 5.70
C ASN A 258 -12.60 13.52 5.81
N ARG A 259 -12.90 14.04 7.00
CA ARG A 259 -14.10 14.84 7.27
C ARG A 259 -13.75 16.10 8.05
N VAL A 260 -14.59 17.11 7.88
CA VAL A 260 -14.50 18.40 8.58
C VAL A 260 -15.86 18.74 9.18
N VAL A 261 -15.83 19.17 10.44
CA VAL A 261 -17.01 19.69 11.15
C VAL A 261 -17.01 21.21 11.00
N LEU A 262 -18.11 21.72 10.48
CA LEU A 262 -18.28 23.11 10.09
C LEU A 262 -19.43 23.73 10.88
N TYR A 263 -19.24 24.94 11.39
CA TYR A 263 -20.28 25.74 12.02
C TYR A 263 -20.72 26.87 11.09
N ASN A 264 -21.98 26.84 10.66
CA ASN A 264 -22.56 27.81 9.74
C ASN A 264 -22.80 29.14 10.45
N LEU A 265 -22.15 30.21 9.97
CA LEU A 265 -22.24 31.53 10.59
C LEU A 265 -23.59 32.22 10.38
N SER A 266 -24.36 31.82 9.37
CA SER A 266 -25.66 32.41 9.04
C SER A 266 -26.84 31.72 9.74
N SER A 267 -26.81 30.38 9.81
CA SER A 267 -27.90 29.58 10.41
C SER A 267 -27.61 29.13 11.83
N SER A 268 -26.38 29.30 12.34
CA SER A 268 -25.94 28.80 13.64
C SER A 268 -26.09 27.27 13.80
N THR A 269 -25.95 26.54 12.69
CA THR A 269 -26.05 25.07 12.65
C THR A 269 -24.70 24.43 12.38
N ARG A 270 -24.52 23.19 12.87
CA ARG A 270 -23.36 22.37 12.56
C ARG A 270 -23.64 21.49 11.34
N GLU A 271 -22.65 21.36 10.48
CA GLU A 271 -22.67 20.48 9.31
C GLU A 271 -21.36 19.71 9.22
N GLU A 272 -21.44 18.49 8.70
CA GLU A 272 -20.26 17.66 8.44
C GLU A 272 -20.06 17.56 6.93
N ALA A 273 -18.85 17.87 6.47
CA ALA A 273 -18.48 17.79 5.06
C ALA A 273 -17.32 16.81 4.86
N SER A 274 -17.34 16.13 3.72
CA SER A 274 -16.16 15.37 3.26
C SER A 274 -15.05 16.34 2.85
N LEU A 275 -13.81 16.07 3.23
CA LEU A 275 -12.66 16.85 2.78
C LEU A 275 -12.44 16.77 1.26
N SER A 276 -13.00 15.75 0.59
CA SER A 276 -13.00 15.69 -0.86
C SER A 276 -13.73 16.88 -1.53
N ALA A 277 -14.63 17.55 -0.79
CA ALA A 277 -15.29 18.77 -1.23
C ALA A 277 -14.28 19.89 -1.57
N TYR A 278 -13.08 19.85 -0.98
CA TYR A 278 -12.01 20.79 -1.26
C TYR A 278 -11.55 20.74 -2.72
N TRP A 279 -11.44 19.53 -3.27
CA TRP A 279 -10.90 19.33 -4.62
C TRP A 279 -11.90 19.63 -5.73
N ILE A 280 -13.20 19.52 -5.44
CA ILE A 280 -14.28 19.86 -6.39
C ILE A 280 -14.71 21.32 -6.28
N GLY A 281 -14.12 22.10 -5.36
CA GLY A 281 -14.39 23.53 -5.18
C GLY A 281 -15.64 23.84 -4.35
N GLU A 282 -16.30 22.84 -3.77
CA GLU A 282 -17.43 23.05 -2.85
C GLU A 282 -16.99 23.61 -1.50
N LEU A 283 -15.78 23.25 -1.06
CA LEU A 283 -15.15 23.71 0.18
C LEU A 283 -13.87 24.48 -0.17
N LYS A 284 -13.75 25.74 0.23
CA LYS A 284 -12.53 26.53 -0.02
C LYS A 284 -12.24 27.52 1.10
N CYS A 285 -10.97 27.83 1.28
CA CYS A 285 -10.56 28.99 2.07
C CYS A 285 -10.81 30.25 1.22
N PRO A 286 -11.49 31.28 1.75
CA PRO A 286 -11.62 32.56 1.06
C PRO A 286 -10.25 33.21 0.86
N SER A 287 -10.06 33.89 -0.27
CA SER A 287 -8.79 34.58 -0.58
C SER A 287 -8.72 35.98 0.04
N ARG A 288 -9.88 36.59 0.28
CA ARG A 288 -10.01 37.89 0.96
C ARG A 288 -11.04 37.76 2.06
N VAL A 289 -10.70 38.24 3.25
CA VAL A 289 -11.61 38.30 4.39
C VAL A 289 -11.51 39.68 5.01
N GLU A 290 -12.64 40.37 5.08
CA GLU A 290 -12.80 41.65 5.77
C GLU A 290 -13.83 41.46 6.89
N VAL A 291 -13.46 41.87 8.09
CA VAL A 291 -14.33 41.80 9.26
C VAL A 291 -14.54 43.20 9.79
N GLU A 292 -15.78 43.67 9.73
CA GLU A 292 -16.18 44.97 10.26
C GLU A 292 -17.04 44.77 11.51
N ARG A 293 -16.71 45.51 12.58
CA ARG A 293 -17.44 45.49 13.84
C ARG A 293 -18.45 46.62 13.88
N TYR A 294 -19.68 46.29 14.25
CA TYR A 294 -20.78 47.22 14.42
C TYR A 294 -21.38 47.09 15.83
N VAL A 295 -21.89 48.19 16.37
CA VAL A 295 -22.63 48.22 17.65
C VAL A 295 -24.08 48.60 17.36
N VAL A 296 -25.02 47.84 17.91
CA VAL A 296 -26.46 48.10 17.74
C VAL A 296 -26.83 49.40 18.45
N LYS A 297 -27.28 50.39 17.67
CA LYS A 297 -27.68 51.72 18.16
C LYS A 297 -29.17 51.80 18.45
N SER A 298 -30.01 51.27 17.55
CA SER A 298 -31.46 51.21 17.76
C SER A 298 -32.09 49.99 17.08
N VAL A 299 -33.26 49.61 17.59
CA VAL A 299 -34.09 48.54 17.02
C VAL A 299 -35.48 49.14 16.81
N GLU A 300 -35.82 49.44 15.56
CA GLU A 300 -37.04 50.15 15.18
C GLU A 300 -37.79 49.37 14.11
N ASN A 301 -39.10 49.14 14.30
CA ASN A 301 -39.99 48.55 13.28
C ASN A 301 -39.45 47.25 12.62
N GLY A 302 -38.81 46.37 13.41
CA GLY A 302 -38.23 45.12 12.90
C GLY A 302 -36.92 45.27 12.12
N ARG A 303 -36.31 46.47 12.13
CA ARG A 303 -34.97 46.74 11.62
C ARG A 303 -34.02 47.03 12.76
N ILE A 304 -32.82 46.47 12.68
CA ILE A 304 -31.74 46.71 13.63
C ILE A 304 -30.75 47.64 12.92
N ILE A 305 -30.51 48.81 13.50
CA ILE A 305 -29.55 49.78 13.00
C ILE A 305 -28.28 49.64 13.84
N ALA A 306 -27.19 49.22 13.20
CA ALA A 306 -25.90 49.10 13.84
C ALA A 306 -24.90 50.07 13.21
N VAL A 307 -24.00 50.65 14.00
CA VAL A 307 -23.03 51.65 13.53
C VAL A 307 -21.62 51.13 13.75
N SER A 308 -20.77 51.28 12.75
CA SER A 308 -19.35 50.96 12.84
C SER A 308 -18.61 52.10 13.55
N GLU A 309 -17.80 51.77 14.55
CA GLU A 309 -16.97 52.75 15.26
C GLU A 309 -15.83 53.31 14.39
N SER A 310 -15.33 52.53 13.43
CA SER A 310 -14.16 52.89 12.61
C SER A 310 -14.54 53.73 11.38
N THR A 311 -15.62 53.35 10.69
CA THR A 311 -16.02 53.95 9.41
C THR A 311 -17.19 54.92 9.55
N LYS A 312 -17.84 54.96 10.72
CA LYS A 312 -19.12 55.68 10.94
C LYS A 312 -20.23 55.27 9.95
N SER A 313 -20.09 54.12 9.30
CA SER A 313 -21.11 53.57 8.40
C SER A 313 -22.26 52.96 9.20
N GLU A 314 -23.47 53.08 8.67
CA GLU A 314 -24.67 52.46 9.22
C GLU A 314 -24.97 51.15 8.48
N LEU A 315 -25.24 50.09 9.25
CA LEU A 315 -25.66 48.79 8.75
C LEU A 315 -27.12 48.55 9.18
N ILE A 316 -28.00 48.36 8.20
CA ILE A 316 -29.43 48.10 8.44
C ILE A 316 -29.69 46.61 8.25
N ILE A 317 -30.03 45.94 9.34
CA ILE A 317 -30.29 44.50 9.36
C ILE A 317 -31.79 44.28 9.48
N ARG A 318 -32.39 43.57 8.52
CA ARG A 318 -33.80 43.17 8.61
C ARG A 318 -33.93 41.95 9.54
N ARG A 319 -34.75 42.06 10.58
CA ARG A 319 -35.00 40.97 11.52
C ARG A 319 -35.74 39.83 10.78
N LYS A 320 -35.13 38.64 10.71
CA LYS A 320 -35.79 37.41 10.25
C LYS A 320 -36.44 36.72 11.45
N HIS A 321 -37.39 35.81 11.21
CA HIS A 321 -38.13 35.10 12.27
C HIS A 321 -37.25 34.38 13.30
N ASN A 322 -36.00 34.03 12.95
CA ASN A 322 -35.03 33.33 13.81
C ASN A 322 -33.85 34.21 14.30
N THR A 323 -33.94 35.54 14.19
CA THR A 323 -32.84 36.41 14.68
C THR A 323 -32.91 36.52 16.22
N PRO A 324 -31.81 36.24 16.95
CA PRO A 324 -31.74 36.43 18.40
C PRO A 324 -32.22 37.82 18.82
N GLN A 325 -32.77 37.94 20.04
CA GLN A 325 -33.12 39.25 20.59
C GLN A 325 -31.84 40.07 20.80
N LEU A 326 -31.55 40.96 19.86
CA LEU A 326 -30.46 41.92 19.92
C LEU A 326 -30.94 43.16 20.68
N GLY A 327 -30.32 43.44 21.84
CA GLY A 327 -30.52 44.69 22.57
C GLY A 327 -29.61 45.80 22.05
N VAL A 328 -29.96 47.05 22.37
CA VAL A 328 -29.06 48.21 22.16
C VAL A 328 -27.73 47.97 22.89
N GLY A 329 -26.61 48.28 22.24
CA GLY A 329 -25.26 48.01 22.74
C GLY A 329 -24.70 46.63 22.38
N SER A 330 -25.51 45.74 21.79
CA SER A 330 -25.01 44.43 21.30
C SER A 330 -23.98 44.61 20.18
N THR A 331 -22.99 43.73 20.13
CA THR A 331 -21.98 43.73 19.05
C THR A 331 -22.39 42.79 17.92
N VAL A 332 -22.22 43.27 16.69
CA VAL A 332 -22.49 42.53 15.46
C VAL A 332 -21.28 42.63 14.54
N PHE A 333 -20.95 41.55 13.85
CA PHE A 333 -19.85 41.50 12.90
C PHE A 333 -20.38 41.30 11.48
N LEU A 334 -19.94 42.13 10.54
CA LEU A 334 -20.12 41.90 9.12
C LEU A 334 -18.83 41.26 8.58
N ILE A 335 -18.93 40.02 8.13
CA ILE A 335 -17.82 39.28 7.53
C ILE A 335 -18.07 39.24 6.03
N LYS A 336 -17.17 39.87 5.27
CA LYS A 336 -17.12 39.80 3.81
C LYS A 336 -15.98 38.88 3.43
N ALA A 337 -16.29 37.78 2.76
CA ALA A 337 -15.31 36.80 2.33
C ALA A 337 -15.52 36.44 0.86
N ASP A 338 -14.56 36.79 0.02
CA ASP A 338 -14.71 36.83 -1.44
C ASP A 338 -15.99 37.59 -1.87
N ASN A 339 -17.00 36.89 -2.40
CA ASN A 339 -18.28 37.44 -2.85
C ASN A 339 -19.44 37.11 -1.89
N ILE A 340 -19.14 36.65 -0.67
CA ILE A 340 -20.15 36.24 0.33
C ILE A 340 -20.07 37.20 1.50
N GLU A 341 -21.23 37.71 1.90
CA GLU A 341 -21.37 38.54 3.09
C GLU A 341 -22.23 37.79 4.12
N THR A 342 -21.79 37.76 5.37
CA THR A 342 -22.55 37.16 6.47
C THR A 342 -22.47 38.03 7.70
N ILE A 343 -23.61 38.23 8.33
CA ILE A 343 -23.75 38.96 9.58
C ILE A 343 -23.74 37.94 10.71
N VAL A 344 -22.82 38.12 11.66
CA VAL A 344 -22.68 37.27 12.83
C VAL A 344 -22.99 38.07 14.08
N ILE A 345 -23.75 37.47 14.99
CA ILE A 345 -24.21 38.08 16.24
C ILE A 345 -23.43 37.46 17.40
N GLY A 346 -22.82 38.28 18.26
CA GLY A 346 -22.00 37.83 19.39
C GLY A 346 -20.50 37.72 19.06
N GLU A 347 -19.74 37.01 19.89
CA GLU A 347 -18.29 36.86 19.71
C GLU A 347 -17.96 35.90 18.57
N VAL A 348 -17.05 36.31 17.67
CA VAL A 348 -16.51 35.45 16.61
C VAL A 348 -15.06 35.12 16.96
N ASN A 349 -14.81 33.89 17.40
CA ASN A 349 -13.45 33.37 17.57
C ASN A 349 -12.90 32.92 16.20
N LEU A 350 -12.37 33.86 15.42
CA LEU A 350 -11.63 33.56 14.19
C LEU A 350 -10.15 33.41 14.51
N SER A 351 -9.53 32.31 14.09
CA SER A 351 -8.06 32.23 14.01
C SER A 351 -7.60 33.00 12.77
N ARG A 352 -6.62 33.89 12.95
CA ARG A 352 -6.03 34.71 11.87
C ARG A 352 -5.42 33.89 10.75
#